data_AF-A0A1W9WNH7-F1
#
_entry.id   AF-A0A1W9WNH7-F1
#
_cell.length_a   1.000
_cell.length_b   1.000
_cell.length_c   1.000
_cell.angle_alpha   90.00
_cell.angle_beta   90.00
_cell.angle_gamma   90.00
#
_symmetry.space_group_name_H-M   'P 1'
#
loop_
_entity.id
_entity.type
_entity.pdbx_description
1 polymer ?
#
loop_
_entity_poly.entity_id
_entity_poly.type
_entity_poly.pdbx_seq_one_letter_code
_entity_poly.pdbx_strand_id
1 'polypeptide(L)'
;MGMRPLLFYFSLFVSDETPPFFAIDNIDNSINPKLGWELMEELVNLAEKYDKQVILTTHQPGILDGLNLNDDEQRLFVVSRNKSGYTRARRILKPKHLDGELPVRMSEAFLSGYIGGLSKGF
;
A
#
# COMPACT_ATOMS: atom_id res chain seq x y z
N MET A 1 -18.31 -6.06 -12.36
CA MET A 1 -16.86 -6.32 -12.21
C MET A 1 -16.54 -6.31 -10.72
N GLY A 2 -15.95 -7.36 -10.15
CA GLY A 2 -16.75 -8.36 -9.41
C GLY A 2 -16.32 -8.47 -7.93
N MET A 3 -17.23 -8.91 -7.06
CA MET A 3 -17.08 -9.06 -5.60
C MET A 3 -16.04 -10.12 -5.14
N ARG A 4 -15.60 -11.00 -6.06
CA ARG A 4 -14.76 -12.17 -5.74
C ARG A 4 -13.38 -11.85 -5.14
N PRO A 5 -12.60 -10.86 -5.65
CA PRO A 5 -11.30 -10.54 -5.06
C PRO A 5 -11.43 -10.01 -3.64
N LEU A 6 -12.45 -9.18 -3.37
CA LEU A 6 -12.70 -8.63 -2.03
C LEU A 6 -12.98 -9.75 -1.01
N LEU A 7 -13.87 -10.69 -1.36
CA LEU A 7 -14.17 -11.83 -0.48
C LEU A 7 -12.93 -12.69 -0.24
N PHE A 8 -12.10 -12.87 -1.25
CA PHE A 8 -10.86 -13.61 -1.13
C PHE A 8 -9.89 -12.93 -0.16
N TYR A 9 -9.66 -11.62 -0.28
CA TYR A 9 -8.78 -10.89 0.64
C TYR A 9 -9.32 -10.91 2.07
N PHE A 10 -10.61 -10.67 2.27
CA PHE A 10 -11.20 -10.75 3.61
C PHE A 10 -11.07 -12.17 4.19
N SER A 11 -11.26 -13.22 3.40
CA SER A 11 -11.05 -14.60 3.86
C SER A 11 -9.60 -14.86 4.26
N LEU A 12 -8.61 -14.30 3.57
CA LEU A 12 -7.21 -14.47 3.95
C LEU A 12 -6.92 -13.86 5.32
N PHE A 13 -7.44 -12.67 5.60
CA PHE A 13 -7.17 -11.98 6.86
C PHE A 13 -7.93 -12.59 8.03
N VAL A 14 -9.16 -13.05 7.81
CA VAL A 14 -10.05 -13.60 8.86
C VAL A 14 -9.76 -15.07 9.18
N SER A 15 -9.29 -15.85 8.21
CA SER A 15 -9.16 -17.30 8.38
C SER A 15 -8.02 -17.68 9.31
N ASP A 16 -8.30 -18.60 10.24
CA ASP A 16 -7.30 -19.24 11.10
C ASP A 16 -6.35 -20.15 10.30
N GLU A 17 -6.78 -20.62 9.13
CA GLU A 17 -5.97 -21.43 8.22
C GLU A 17 -4.90 -20.59 7.49
N THR A 18 -5.06 -19.27 7.43
CA THR A 18 -4.05 -18.40 6.82
C THR A 18 -2.93 -18.15 7.82
N PRO A 19 -1.66 -18.37 7.46
CA PRO A 19 -0.54 -18.12 8.36
C PRO A 19 -0.54 -16.67 8.87
N PRO A 20 -0.06 -16.41 10.10
CA PRO A 20 0.02 -15.06 10.67
C PRO A 20 0.85 -14.09 9.83
N PHE A 21 1.79 -14.59 9.02
CA PHE A 21 2.60 -13.78 8.11
C PHE A 21 2.48 -14.27 6.67
N PHE A 22 2.05 -13.39 5.76
CA PHE A 22 1.90 -13.70 4.34
C PHE A 22 2.08 -12.47 3.43
N ALA A 23 2.08 -12.70 2.12
CA ALA A 23 2.19 -11.64 1.12
C ALA A 23 1.11 -11.79 0.03
N ILE A 24 0.61 -10.66 -0.47
CA ILE A 24 -0.28 -10.59 -1.63
C ILE A 24 0.39 -9.70 -2.69
N ASP A 25 0.58 -10.27 -3.88
CA ASP A 25 1.08 -9.52 -5.03
C ASP A 25 -0.08 -8.93 -5.83
N ASN A 26 0.02 -7.67 -6.22
CA ASN A 26 -0.94 -6.91 -7.00
C ASN A 26 -2.34 -6.92 -6.40
N ILE A 27 -2.45 -6.42 -5.15
CA ILE A 27 -3.72 -6.34 -4.39
C ILE A 27 -4.82 -5.60 -5.17
N ASP A 28 -4.43 -4.64 -6.00
CA ASP A 28 -5.26 -3.79 -6.83
C ASP A 28 -5.87 -4.49 -8.06
N ASN A 29 -5.51 -5.75 -8.33
CA ASN A 29 -6.04 -6.47 -9.47
C ASN A 29 -7.57 -6.62 -9.39
N SER A 30 -8.26 -6.13 -10.42
CA SER A 30 -9.73 -6.22 -10.58
C SER A 30 -10.56 -5.46 -9.53
N ILE A 31 -9.94 -4.54 -8.78
CA ILE A 31 -10.63 -3.63 -7.86
C ILE A 31 -10.91 -2.29 -8.55
N ASN A 32 -12.04 -1.67 -8.23
CA ASN A 32 -12.32 -0.31 -8.67
C ASN A 32 -11.34 0.67 -8.01
N PRO A 33 -10.66 1.55 -8.77
CA PRO A 33 -9.70 2.46 -8.18
C PRO A 33 -10.24 3.36 -7.07
N LYS A 34 -11.54 3.67 -7.10
CA LYS A 34 -12.23 4.47 -6.09
C LYS A 34 -12.38 3.76 -4.74
N LEU A 35 -12.25 2.43 -4.70
CA LEU A 35 -12.39 1.60 -3.49
C LEU A 35 -11.04 1.26 -2.85
N GLY A 36 -9.91 1.66 -3.45
CA GLY A 36 -8.59 1.23 -2.98
C GLY A 36 -8.27 1.71 -1.56
N TRP A 37 -8.58 2.97 -1.26
CA TRP A 37 -8.31 3.55 0.06
C TRP A 37 -9.15 2.89 1.17
N GLU A 38 -10.48 2.82 0.99
CA GLU A 38 -11.41 2.12 1.90
C GLU A 38 -11.02 0.65 2.11
N LEU A 39 -10.65 -0.06 1.04
CA LEU A 39 -10.18 -1.43 1.16
C LEU A 39 -8.94 -1.53 2.03
N MET A 40 -7.95 -0.66 1.82
CA MET A 40 -6.71 -0.69 2.57
C MET A 40 -6.97 -0.43 4.07
N GLU A 41 -7.83 0.54 4.40
CA GLU A 41 -8.25 0.79 5.79
C GLU A 41 -8.90 -0.45 6.42
N GLU A 42 -9.82 -1.11 5.71
CA GLU A 42 -10.44 -2.34 6.21
C GLU A 42 -9.44 -3.50 6.36
N LEU A 43 -8.49 -3.66 5.43
CA LEU A 43 -7.46 -4.69 5.54
C LEU A 43 -6.52 -4.44 6.73
N VAL A 44 -6.16 -3.18 7.02
CA VAL A 44 -5.39 -2.82 8.22
C VAL A 44 -6.17 -3.21 9.49
N ASN A 45 -7.46 -2.83 9.58
CA ASN A 45 -8.30 -3.18 10.72
C ASN A 45 -8.40 -4.70 10.93
N LEU A 46 -8.53 -5.47 9.84
CA LEU A 46 -8.56 -6.92 9.91
C LEU A 46 -7.20 -7.50 10.31
N ALA A 47 -6.09 -6.94 9.84
CA ALA A 47 -4.76 -7.37 10.23
C ALA A 47 -4.51 -7.19 11.72
N GLU A 48 -4.86 -6.03 12.27
CA GLU A 48 -4.78 -5.76 13.71
C GLU A 48 -5.69 -6.70 14.51
N LYS A 49 -6.94 -6.88 14.05
CA LYS A 49 -7.94 -7.70 14.75
C LYS A 49 -7.57 -9.18 14.81
N TYR A 50 -6.98 -9.72 13.75
CA TYR A 50 -6.64 -11.15 13.62
C TYR A 50 -5.14 -11.44 13.75
N ASP A 51 -4.36 -10.48 14.26
CA ASP A 51 -2.91 -10.58 14.50
C ASP A 51 -2.14 -11.08 13.25
N LYS A 52 -2.38 -10.43 12.11
CA LYS A 52 -1.74 -10.75 10.82
C LYS A 52 -0.72 -9.69 10.44
N GLN A 53 0.48 -10.12 10.06
CA GLN A 53 1.47 -9.29 9.37
C GLN A 53 1.42 -9.59 7.86
N VAL A 54 1.22 -8.55 7.04
CA VAL A 54 1.00 -8.74 5.59
C VAL A 54 1.91 -7.83 4.76
N ILE A 55 2.51 -8.39 3.71
CA ILE A 55 3.22 -7.61 2.67
C ILE A 55 2.33 -7.50 1.45
N LEU A 56 2.08 -6.28 0.99
CA LEU A 56 1.29 -6.02 -0.20
C LEU A 56 2.14 -5.33 -1.26
N THR A 57 1.93 -5.67 -2.53
CA THR A 57 2.38 -4.87 -3.67
C THR A 57 1.18 -4.26 -4.38
N THR A 58 1.35 -3.04 -4.89
CA THR A 58 0.31 -2.30 -5.60
C THR A 58 0.94 -1.40 -6.65
N HIS A 59 0.25 -1.25 -7.78
CA HIS A 59 0.55 -0.21 -8.77
C HIS A 59 -0.43 0.95 -8.70
N GLN A 60 -1.52 0.80 -7.95
CA GLN A 60 -2.60 1.77 -7.87
C GLN A 60 -2.36 2.80 -6.75
N PRO A 61 -2.23 4.11 -7.08
CA PRO A 61 -1.93 5.15 -6.10
C PRO A 61 -2.98 5.26 -4.99
N GLY A 62 -4.26 4.99 -5.31
CA GLY A 62 -5.36 5.12 -4.34
C GLY A 62 -5.28 4.18 -3.14
N ILE A 63 -4.55 3.05 -3.25
CA ILE A 63 -4.30 2.15 -2.10
C ILE A 63 -3.43 2.86 -1.05
N LEU A 64 -2.48 3.71 -1.49
CA LEU A 64 -1.53 4.38 -0.61
C LEU A 64 -2.20 5.39 0.34
N ASP A 65 -3.37 5.91 -0.04
CA ASP A 65 -4.10 6.89 0.76
C ASP A 65 -4.80 6.28 1.98
N GLY A 66 -5.01 4.96 2.00
CA GLY A 66 -5.57 4.25 3.16
C GLY A 66 -4.52 3.82 4.20
N LEU A 67 -3.25 4.21 4.04
CA LEU A 67 -2.18 3.91 4.99
C LEU A 67 -1.94 5.08 5.95
N ASN A 68 -1.86 4.80 7.25
CA ASN A 68 -1.45 5.76 8.26
C ASN A 68 0.06 5.68 8.52
N LEU A 69 0.86 6.49 7.82
CA LEU A 69 2.33 6.52 8.00
C LEU A 69 2.84 7.12 9.33
N ASN A 70 1.95 7.53 10.24
CA ASN A 70 2.34 7.87 11.62
C ASN A 70 2.40 6.62 12.52
N ASP A 71 1.74 5.54 12.11
CA ASP A 71 1.77 4.26 12.77
C ASP A 71 2.98 3.46 12.25
N ASP A 72 3.80 2.94 13.17
CA ASP A 72 4.99 2.18 12.79
C ASP A 72 4.66 0.77 12.31
N GLU A 73 3.45 0.25 12.58
CA GLU A 73 2.96 -1.03 12.07
C GLU A 73 2.52 -0.94 10.60
N GLN A 74 2.19 0.27 10.13
CA GLN A 74 1.83 0.56 8.74
C GLN A 74 2.99 1.20 7.98
N ARG A 75 3.62 0.43 7.09
CA ARG A 75 4.86 0.84 6.42
C ARG A 75 4.75 0.83 4.90
N LEU A 76 5.16 1.94 4.28
CA LEU A 76 5.29 2.04 2.83
C LEU A 76 6.76 1.91 2.41
N PHE A 77 7.02 1.06 1.42
CA PHE A 77 8.33 0.91 0.79
C PHE A 77 8.26 1.16 -0.70
N VAL A 78 9.22 1.93 -1.22
CA VAL A 78 9.45 2.06 -2.65
C VAL A 78 10.59 1.15 -3.04
N VAL A 79 10.30 0.21 -3.94
CA VAL A 79 11.28 -0.70 -4.53
C VAL A 79 11.65 -0.19 -5.92
N SER A 80 12.95 -0.11 -6.20
CA SER A 80 13.47 0.43 -7.46
C SER A 80 14.79 -0.23 -7.85
N ARG A 81 15.17 -0.10 -9.13
CA ARG A 81 16.48 -0.52 -9.62
C ARG A 81 17.43 0.68 -9.64
N ASN A 82 18.63 0.54 -9.11
CA ASN A 82 19.65 1.59 -9.20
C ASN A 82 20.39 1.56 -10.55
N LYS A 83 21.27 2.55 -10.80
CA LYS A 83 22.01 2.68 -12.07
C LYS A 83 22.92 1.49 -12.38
N SER A 84 23.38 0.75 -11.36
CA SER A 84 24.21 -0.45 -11.51
C SER A 84 23.39 -1.73 -11.65
N GLY A 85 22.06 -1.61 -11.64
CA GLY A 85 21.15 -2.74 -11.83
C GLY A 85 20.72 -3.46 -10.56
N TYR A 86 21.12 -3.00 -9.37
CA TYR A 86 20.75 -3.61 -8.09
C TYR A 86 19.37 -3.15 -7.59
N THR A 87 18.65 -4.03 -6.91
CA THR A 87 17.40 -3.70 -6.22
C THR A 87 17.68 -2.84 -4.99
N ARG A 88 16.91 -1.76 -4.84
CA ARG A 88 16.92 -0.88 -3.68
C ARG A 88 15.50 -0.74 -3.16
N ALA A 89 15.29 -1.13 -1.90
CA ALA A 89 14.08 -0.82 -1.15
C ALA A 89 14.33 0.37 -0.22
N ARG A 90 13.43 1.33 -0.20
CA ARG A 90 13.48 2.50 0.68
C ARG A 90 12.15 2.69 1.38
N ARG A 91 12.18 2.75 2.72
CA ARG A 91 11.01 3.13 3.51
C ARG A 91 10.64 4.58 3.24
N ILE A 92 9.35 4.82 2.99
CA ILE A 92 8.77 6.14 2.90
C ILE A 92 8.24 6.50 4.29
N LEU A 93 8.71 7.62 4.82
CA LEU A 93 8.15 8.22 6.02
C LEU A 93 7.13 9.26 5.58
N LYS A 94 6.18 9.58 6.48
CA LYS A 94 5.25 10.67 6.25
C LYS A 94 6.01 11.96 5.87
N PRO A 95 5.66 12.64 4.77
CA PRO A 95 6.25 13.92 4.43
C PRO A 95 6.03 14.92 5.57
N LYS A 96 7.06 15.69 5.92
CA LYS A 96 6.90 16.80 6.88
C LYS A 96 6.22 17.96 6.16
N HIS A 97 5.03 18.35 6.60
CA HIS A 97 4.36 19.55 6.13
C HIS A 97 4.93 20.77 6.87
N LEU A 98 5.12 21.88 6.15
CA LEU A 98 5.42 23.18 6.74
C LEU A 98 4.10 23.84 7.17
N ASP A 99 4.14 24.64 8.24
CA ASP A 99 2.95 25.35 8.72
C ASP A 99 2.37 26.25 7.61
N GLY A 100 1.10 26.00 7.25
CA GLY A 100 0.38 26.72 6.20
C GLY A 100 0.25 26.00 4.86
N GLU A 101 0.90 24.84 4.67
CA GLU A 101 0.72 24.01 3.47
C GLU A 101 -0.37 22.94 3.65
N LEU A 102 -1.12 22.67 2.58
CA LEU A 102 -2.11 21.60 2.58
C LEU A 102 -1.43 20.22 2.63
N PRO A 103 -2.00 19.25 3.36
CA PRO A 103 -1.45 17.91 3.40
C PRO A 103 -1.57 17.22 2.03
N VAL A 104 -0.41 16.95 1.41
CA VAL A 104 -0.32 16.16 0.17
C VAL A 104 -0.70 14.70 0.43
N ARG A 105 -1.61 14.17 -0.39
CA ARG A 105 -1.99 12.74 -0.35
C ARG A 105 -0.86 11.85 -0.85
N MET A 106 -0.78 10.62 -0.35
CA MET A 106 0.29 9.70 -0.77
C MET A 106 0.13 9.27 -2.23
N SER A 107 -1.10 9.14 -2.71
CA SER A 107 -1.42 8.93 -4.12
C SER A 107 -0.87 10.05 -5.02
N GLU A 108 -1.03 11.31 -4.61
CA GLU A 108 -0.51 12.48 -5.33
C GLU A 108 1.03 12.55 -5.26
N ALA A 109 1.60 12.28 -4.09
CA ALA A 109 3.05 12.21 -3.91
C ALA A 109 3.68 11.09 -4.78
N PHE A 110 2.95 10.01 -5.02
CA PHE A 110 3.35 8.95 -5.95
C PHE A 110 3.24 9.42 -7.41
N LEU A 111 2.10 9.95 -7.82
CA LEU A 111 1.84 10.40 -9.19
C LEU A 111 2.74 11.56 -9.64
N SER A 112 3.13 12.45 -8.71
CA SER A 112 4.09 13.53 -8.96
C SER A 112 5.55 13.04 -9.04
N GLY A 113 5.80 11.77 -8.71
CA GLY A 113 7.13 11.19 -8.63
C GLY A 113 7.92 11.62 -7.38
N TYR A 114 7.31 12.38 -6.46
CA TYR A 114 7.95 12.89 -5.25
C TYR A 114 8.52 11.76 -4.37
N ILE A 115 7.76 10.66 -4.22
CA ILE A 115 8.22 9.48 -3.46
C ILE A 115 8.97 8.45 -4.30
N GLY A 116 9.07 8.65 -5.62
CA GLY A 116 9.64 7.68 -6.57
C GLY A 116 8.66 6.57 -6.96
N GLY A 117 9.17 5.46 -7.49
CA GLY A 117 8.36 4.30 -7.88
C GLY A 117 7.73 4.40 -9.27
N LEU A 118 7.70 5.58 -9.88
CA LEU A 118 7.38 5.76 -11.29
C LEU A 118 8.59 5.42 -12.18
N SER A 119 8.33 4.76 -13.32
CA SER A 119 9.34 4.58 -14.37
C SER A 119 9.71 5.96 -14.92
N LYS A 120 10.98 6.34 -14.78
CA LYS A 120 11.53 7.44 -15.57
C LYS A 120 11.57 6.95 -17.01
N GLY A 121 10.86 7.63 -17.92
CA GLY A 121 10.76 7.23 -19.32
C GLY A 121 12.11 6.80 -19.90
N PHE A 122 12.08 5.72 -20.69
CA PHE A 122 13.21 5.23 -21.46
C PHE A 122 13.58 6.22 -22.57
#